data_AF-A0ABC8K340-F1
#
_entry.id   AF-A0ABC8K340-F1
#
_cell.length_a   1.000
_cell.length_b   1.000
_cell.length_c   1.000
_cell.angle_alpha   90.00
_cell.angle_beta   90.00
_cell.angle_gamma   90.00
#
_symmetry.space_group_name_H-M   'P 1'
#
loop_
_entity.id
_entity.type
_entity.pdbx_description
1 polymer ?
#
loop_
_entity_poly.entity_id
_entity_poly.type
_entity_poly.pdbx_seq_one_letter_code
_entity_poly.pdbx_strand_id
1 'polypeptide(L)'
;MSHFNTAIGDGMSHLKKEDLNVLLRQCVRDLTPQVDEMHMRVCSMKLFSENATKFNVPAASTCATEDDIQNLLSNPDIVKKLTSQYSNVLLHELDNMQQQVENILDNVVATCRPMSLEEKRDLKKAIMELPGGNRDRVAGIVEEHCRTSGKDFSDEIIANLDQLEDNIMLWRLHFYVGAVKNAQELAS
;
A
#
# COMPACT_ATOMS: atom_id res chain seq x y z
N MET A 1 2.70 -41.39 5.45
CA MET A 1 2.82 -39.92 5.42
C MET A 1 1.61 -39.38 4.70
N SER A 2 0.62 -38.85 5.42
CA SER A 2 -0.63 -38.34 4.85
C SER A 2 -0.61 -36.82 4.90
N HIS A 3 -0.67 -36.19 3.72
CA HIS A 3 -0.80 -34.75 3.55
C HIS A 3 -2.17 -34.31 4.10
N PHE A 4 -2.16 -33.41 5.08
CA PHE A 4 -3.37 -32.74 5.55
C PHE A 4 -3.77 -31.68 4.53
N ASN A 5 -4.69 -32.02 3.63
CA ASN A 5 -5.54 -31.03 2.97
C ASN A 5 -6.61 -30.59 3.97
N THR A 6 -6.26 -29.69 4.87
CA THR A 6 -7.22 -29.07 5.79
C THR A 6 -7.96 -27.98 5.01
N ALA A 7 -9.26 -28.16 4.78
CA ALA A 7 -10.05 -27.20 4.02
C ALA A 7 -10.19 -25.88 4.80
N ILE A 8 -10.22 -24.73 4.12
CA ILE A 8 -10.46 -23.44 4.77
C ILE A 8 -11.79 -23.53 5.53
N GLY A 9 -11.71 -23.41 6.86
CA GLY A 9 -12.83 -23.54 7.79
C GLY A 9 -12.92 -24.86 8.55
N ASP A 10 -11.96 -25.79 8.41
CA ASP A 10 -11.86 -26.96 9.29
C ASP A 10 -11.64 -26.51 10.74
N GLY A 11 -12.60 -26.84 11.61
CA GLY A 11 -12.63 -26.40 13.01
C GLY A 11 -13.52 -25.18 13.29
N MET A 12 -14.11 -24.54 12.27
CA MET A 12 -15.09 -23.47 12.47
C MET A 12 -16.50 -24.03 12.67
N SER A 13 -17.30 -23.39 13.54
CA SER A 13 -18.73 -23.67 13.60
C SER A 13 -19.41 -23.25 12.28
N HIS A 14 -20.52 -23.90 11.94
CA HIS A 14 -21.28 -23.62 10.72
C HIS A 14 -21.57 -22.12 10.55
N LEU A 15 -21.98 -21.44 11.62
CA LEU A 15 -22.25 -20.00 11.61
C LEU A 15 -21.02 -19.16 11.24
N LYS A 16 -19.86 -19.43 11.85
CA LYS A 16 -18.62 -18.70 11.54
C LYS A 16 -18.14 -18.96 10.12
N LYS A 17 -18.40 -20.15 9.58
CA LYS A 17 -18.10 -20.50 8.20
C LYS A 17 -19.03 -19.77 7.22
N GLU A 18 -20.29 -19.59 7.58
CA GLU A 18 -21.26 -18.79 6.82
C GLU A 18 -20.84 -17.31 6.78
N ASP A 19 -20.51 -16.73 7.95
CA ASP A 19 -20.06 -15.34 8.06
C ASP A 19 -18.78 -15.08 7.25
N LEU A 20 -17.81 -15.99 7.34
CA LEU A 20 -16.59 -15.94 6.54
C LEU A 20 -16.90 -15.98 5.03
N ASN A 21 -17.83 -16.84 4.60
CA ASN A 21 -18.26 -16.91 3.21
C ASN A 21 -18.92 -15.62 2.74
N VAL A 22 -19.73 -14.98 3.59
CA VAL A 22 -20.38 -13.69 3.28
C VAL A 22 -19.32 -12.60 3.09
N LEU A 23 -18.35 -12.51 4.00
CA LEU A 23 -17.26 -11.54 3.94
C LEU A 23 -16.36 -11.77 2.72
N LEU A 24 -15.99 -13.01 2.42
CA LEU A 24 -15.19 -13.34 1.23
C LEU A 24 -15.93 -12.95 -0.06
N ARG A 25 -17.23 -13.24 -0.14
CA ARG A 25 -18.06 -12.82 -1.28
C ARG A 25 -18.16 -11.29 -1.38
N GLN A 26 -18.20 -10.59 -0.25
CA GLN A 26 -18.20 -9.13 -0.22
C GLN A 26 -16.86 -8.57 -0.71
N CYS A 27 -15.74 -9.09 -0.22
CA CYS A 27 -14.41 -8.70 -0.70
C CYS A 27 -14.25 -8.92 -2.21
N VAL A 28 -14.70 -10.06 -2.74
CA VAL A 28 -14.66 -10.31 -4.19
C VAL A 28 -15.48 -9.28 -4.96
N ARG A 29 -16.69 -8.94 -4.48
CA ARG A 29 -17.52 -7.91 -5.12
C ARG A 29 -16.86 -6.53 -5.12
N ASP A 30 -16.20 -6.16 -4.03
CA ASP A 30 -15.57 -4.84 -3.88
C ASP A 30 -14.25 -4.72 -4.66
N LEU A 31 -13.52 -5.82 -4.81
CA LEU A 31 -12.26 -5.89 -5.55
C LEU A 31 -12.46 -6.04 -7.06
N THR A 32 -13.51 -6.71 -7.51
CA THR A 32 -13.79 -6.93 -8.95
C THR A 32 -13.72 -5.64 -9.78
N PRO A 33 -14.43 -4.54 -9.44
CA PRO A 33 -14.37 -3.32 -10.24
C PRO A 33 -12.98 -2.67 -10.25
N GLN A 34 -12.22 -2.78 -9.15
CA GLN A 34 -10.85 -2.24 -9.06
C GLN A 34 -9.89 -3.02 -9.97
N VAL A 35 -10.02 -4.35 -10.00
CA VAL A 35 -9.25 -5.22 -10.90
C VAL A 35 -9.61 -4.96 -12.35
N ASP A 36 -10.90 -4.80 -12.66
CA ASP A 36 -11.36 -4.48 -14.02
C ASP A 36 -10.82 -3.12 -14.49
N GLU A 37 -10.82 -2.12 -13.62
CA GLU A 37 -10.27 -0.79 -13.91
C GLU A 37 -8.75 -0.83 -14.11
N MET A 38 -8.02 -1.57 -13.28
CA MET A 38 -6.59 -1.82 -13.47
C MET A 38 -6.33 -2.57 -14.78
N HIS A 39 -7.12 -3.59 -15.09
CA HIS A 39 -7.01 -4.35 -16.33
C HIS A 39 -7.24 -3.47 -17.56
N MET A 40 -8.24 -2.58 -17.52
CA MET A 40 -8.49 -1.61 -18.59
C MET A 40 -7.32 -0.65 -18.78
N ARG A 41 -6.70 -0.16 -17.69
CA ARG A 41 -5.52 0.72 -17.76
C ARG A 41 -4.29 0.01 -18.31
N VAL A 42 -4.04 -1.22 -17.89
CA VAL A 42 -2.94 -2.05 -18.42
C VAL A 42 -3.16 -2.34 -19.90
N CYS A 43 -4.38 -2.68 -20.31
CA CYS A 43 -4.71 -2.87 -21.72
C CYS A 43 -4.53 -1.58 -22.52
N SER A 44 -4.93 -0.44 -21.97
CA SER A 44 -4.72 0.87 -22.60
C SER A 44 -3.23 1.18 -22.75
N MET A 45 -2.43 1.00 -21.69
CA MET A 45 -0.98 1.17 -21.74
C MET A 45 -0.30 0.23 -22.74
N LYS A 46 -0.76 -1.02 -22.83
CA LYS A 46 -0.27 -2.00 -23.79
C LYS A 46 -0.63 -1.61 -25.23
N LEU A 47 -1.86 -1.16 -25.48
CA LEU A 47 -2.26 -0.62 -26.78
C LEU A 47 -1.44 0.63 -27.14
N PHE A 48 -1.19 1.52 -26.19
CA PHE A 48 -0.32 2.68 -26.41
C PHE A 48 1.13 2.29 -26.68
N SER A 49 1.68 1.29 -25.97
CA SER A 49 3.05 0.83 -26.20
C SER A 49 3.19 0.05 -27.51
N GLU A 50 2.18 -0.74 -27.88
CA GLU A 50 2.10 -1.45 -29.16
C GLU A 50 1.91 -0.48 -30.34
N ASN A 51 1.12 0.58 -30.18
CA ASN A 51 0.95 1.62 -31.21
C ASN A 51 2.17 2.56 -31.30
N ALA A 52 2.87 2.81 -30.19
CA ALA A 52 4.14 3.53 -30.18
C ALA A 52 5.28 2.73 -30.84
N THR A 53 5.19 1.39 -30.85
CA THR A 53 6.16 0.50 -31.51
C THR A 53 5.73 0.03 -32.91
N LYS A 54 4.45 0.17 -33.27
CA LYS A 54 3.89 -0.12 -34.60
C LYS A 54 3.16 1.12 -35.14
N PHE A 55 3.90 2.07 -35.71
CA PHE A 55 3.30 2.97 -36.69
C PHE A 55 2.96 2.17 -37.95
N ASN A 56 1.73 1.65 -37.98
CA ASN A 56 0.95 1.42 -39.20
C ASN A 56 -0.52 1.58 -38.81
N VAL A 57 -1.09 2.69 -39.25
CA VAL A 57 -2.44 3.18 -38.92
C VAL A 57 -3.52 2.33 -39.59
N PRO A 58 -4.66 2.11 -38.91
CA PRO A 58 -5.93 2.30 -39.59
C PRO A 58 -6.91 3.22 -38.84
N ALA A 59 -7.61 3.99 -39.66
CA ALA A 59 -8.48 5.10 -39.34
C ALA A 59 -9.74 4.74 -38.53
N ALA A 60 -10.05 5.56 -37.52
CA ALA A 60 -11.23 6.44 -37.53
C ALA A 60 -11.39 7.23 -36.22
N SER A 61 -11.75 8.51 -36.38
CA SER A 61 -12.44 9.40 -35.42
C SER A 61 -11.59 10.34 -34.54
N THR A 62 -11.32 11.54 -35.08
CA THR A 62 -11.33 12.90 -34.46
C THR A 62 -10.53 13.11 -33.16
N CYS A 63 -9.55 14.01 -33.01
CA CYS A 63 -9.12 15.20 -33.75
C CYS A 63 -7.69 15.56 -33.26
N ALA A 64 -6.68 14.85 -33.74
CA ALA A 64 -5.28 15.28 -33.67
C ALA A 64 -4.66 14.81 -34.99
N THR A 65 -4.13 15.73 -35.79
CA THR A 65 -3.50 15.32 -37.05
C THR A 65 -2.21 14.56 -36.73
N GLU A 66 -1.83 13.59 -37.54
CA GLU A 66 -0.52 12.92 -37.40
C GLU A 66 0.63 13.92 -37.41
N ASP A 67 0.47 15.02 -38.15
CA ASP A 67 1.39 16.16 -38.14
C ASP A 67 1.48 16.83 -36.76
N ASP A 68 0.38 16.99 -36.02
CA ASP A 68 0.41 17.55 -34.66
C ASP A 68 1.18 16.65 -33.69
N ILE A 69 1.00 15.34 -33.80
CA ILE A 69 1.71 14.35 -32.95
C ILE A 69 3.20 14.32 -33.33
N GLN A 70 3.52 14.35 -34.62
CA GLN A 70 4.89 14.37 -35.11
C GLN A 70 5.61 15.67 -34.74
N ASN A 71 4.92 16.80 -34.76
CA ASN A 71 5.45 18.11 -34.38
C ASN A 71 5.64 18.22 -32.85
N LEU A 72 4.76 17.59 -32.06
CA LEU A 72 4.91 17.46 -30.61
C LEU A 72 6.14 16.62 -30.23
N LEU A 73 6.34 15.48 -30.90
CA LEU A 73 7.48 14.57 -30.68
C LEU A 73 8.81 15.13 -31.22
N SER A 74 8.77 15.98 -32.24
CA SER A 74 9.95 16.63 -32.82
C SER A 74 10.52 17.76 -31.98
N ASN A 75 9.80 18.20 -30.93
CA ASN A 75 10.28 19.23 -30.00
C ASN A 75 10.49 18.63 -28.59
N PRO A 76 11.73 18.24 -28.26
CA PRO A 76 12.07 17.64 -26.97
C PRO A 76 11.68 18.50 -25.77
N ASP A 77 11.67 19.83 -25.90
CA ASP A 77 11.31 20.74 -24.81
C ASP A 77 9.80 20.70 -24.50
N ILE A 78 8.96 20.55 -25.54
CA ILE A 78 7.50 20.41 -25.38
C ILE A 78 7.17 19.07 -24.74
N VAL A 79 7.78 17.98 -25.21
CA VAL A 79 7.62 16.65 -24.62
C VAL A 79 8.04 16.67 -23.15
N LYS A 80 9.24 17.20 -22.84
CA LYS A 80 9.74 17.29 -21.47
C LYS A 80 8.82 18.09 -20.56
N LYS A 81 8.27 19.22 -21.04
CA LYS A 81 7.33 20.05 -20.28
C LYS A 81 6.02 19.31 -19.98
N LEU A 82 5.44 18.65 -20.98
CA LEU A 82 4.21 17.87 -20.82
C LEU A 82 4.42 16.66 -19.90
N THR A 83 5.53 15.93 -20.09
CA THR A 83 5.91 14.81 -19.22
C THR A 83 6.11 15.28 -17.79
N SER A 84 6.79 16.40 -17.57
CA SER A 84 6.96 16.97 -16.23
C SER A 84 5.63 17.37 -15.60
N GLN A 85 4.74 18.02 -16.36
CA GLN A 85 3.43 18.44 -15.86
C GLN A 85 2.59 17.23 -15.45
N TYR A 86 2.49 16.21 -16.30
CA TYR A 86 1.77 14.97 -15.97
C TYR A 86 2.40 14.23 -14.80
N SER A 87 3.73 14.14 -14.77
CA SER A 87 4.44 13.49 -13.65
C SER A 87 4.15 14.20 -12.33
N ASN A 88 4.13 15.54 -12.32
CA ASN A 88 3.81 16.31 -11.12
C ASN A 88 2.36 16.08 -10.66
N VAL A 89 1.41 16.01 -11.58
CA VAL A 89 -0.01 15.71 -11.27
C VAL A 89 -0.13 14.32 -10.66
N LEU A 90 0.50 13.32 -11.27
CA LEU A 90 0.48 11.94 -10.78
C LEU A 90 1.18 11.80 -9.42
N LEU A 91 2.33 12.45 -9.23
CA LEU A 91 3.04 12.45 -7.95
C LEU A 91 2.20 13.10 -6.85
N HIS A 92 1.52 14.21 -7.16
CA HIS A 92 0.61 14.86 -6.21
C HIS A 92 -0.59 13.97 -5.88
N GLU A 93 -1.18 13.28 -6.86
CA GLU A 93 -2.28 12.36 -6.61
C GLU A 93 -1.85 11.16 -5.77
N LEU A 94 -0.66 10.59 -6.04
CA LEU A 94 -0.07 9.53 -5.23
C LEU A 94 0.20 9.96 -3.79
N ASP A 95 0.76 11.16 -3.60
CA ASP A 95 1.01 11.72 -2.28
C ASP A 95 -0.30 11.92 -1.51
N ASN A 96 -1.33 12.45 -2.18
CA ASN A 96 -2.66 12.60 -1.61
C ASN A 96 -3.31 11.25 -1.23
N MET A 97 -3.15 10.22 -2.05
CA MET A 97 -3.62 8.87 -1.73
C MET A 97 -2.85 8.26 -0.56
N GLN A 98 -1.52 8.41 -0.53
CA GLN A 98 -0.69 7.97 0.58
C GLN A 98 -1.15 8.62 1.89
N GLN A 99 -1.31 9.94 1.91
CA GLN A 99 -1.77 10.66 3.08
C GLN A 99 -3.18 10.22 3.54
N GLN A 100 -4.09 9.94 2.61
CA GLN A 100 -5.42 9.42 2.94
C GLN A 100 -5.35 8.05 3.62
N VAL A 101 -4.49 7.15 3.12
CA VAL A 101 -4.29 5.83 3.73
C VAL A 101 -3.70 5.97 5.13
N GLU A 102 -2.70 6.83 5.31
CA GLU A 102 -2.10 7.07 6.63
C GLU A 102 -3.12 7.67 7.60
N ASN A 103 -3.97 8.61 7.16
CA ASN A 103 -5.04 9.16 7.98
C ASN A 103 -6.08 8.10 8.38
N ILE A 104 -6.44 7.19 7.47
CA ILE A 104 -7.35 6.07 7.78
C ILE A 104 -6.71 5.16 8.82
N LEU A 105 -5.42 4.84 8.66
CA LEU A 105 -4.68 4.02 9.61
C LEU A 105 -4.64 4.69 11.00
N ASP A 106 -4.34 5.98 11.07
CA ASP A 106 -4.35 6.75 12.31
C ASP A 106 -5.73 6.77 12.95
N ASN A 107 -6.80 6.94 12.17
CA ASN A 107 -8.17 6.88 12.67
C ASN A 107 -8.51 5.51 13.26
N VAL A 108 -8.20 4.42 12.55
CA VAL A 108 -8.41 3.05 13.04
C VAL A 108 -7.64 2.83 14.33
N VAL A 109 -6.37 3.21 14.33
CA VAL A 109 -5.48 3.06 15.47
C VAL A 109 -5.93 3.92 16.66
N ALA A 110 -6.44 5.12 16.44
CA ALA A 110 -6.95 6.00 17.50
C ALA A 110 -8.15 5.39 18.26
N THR A 111 -8.88 4.45 17.64
CA THR A 111 -9.95 3.70 18.33
C THR A 111 -9.45 2.53 19.17
N CYS A 112 -8.16 2.16 19.05
CA CYS A 112 -7.58 1.09 19.85
C CYS A 112 -7.38 1.51 21.29
N ARG A 113 -7.61 0.59 22.24
CA ARG A 113 -7.33 0.85 23.66
C ARG A 113 -5.86 1.17 23.89
N PRO A 114 -5.50 1.88 24.97
CA PRO A 114 -4.11 2.03 25.37
C PRO A 114 -3.39 0.68 25.47
N MET A 115 -2.18 0.63 24.91
CA MET A 115 -1.30 -0.52 25.03
C MET A 115 -0.77 -0.63 26.47
N SER A 116 -0.90 -1.82 27.06
CA SER A 116 -0.34 -2.13 28.38
C SER A 116 1.18 -2.19 28.34
N LEU A 117 1.81 -2.06 29.50
CA LEU A 117 3.26 -2.09 29.61
C LEU A 117 3.87 -3.45 29.21
N GLU A 118 3.13 -4.55 29.39
CA GLU A 118 3.54 -5.87 28.89
C GLU A 118 3.51 -5.91 27.35
N GLU A 119 2.42 -5.45 26.73
CA GLU A 119 2.32 -5.39 25.27
C GLU A 119 3.38 -4.49 24.63
N LYS A 120 3.74 -3.35 25.28
CA LYS A 120 4.83 -2.50 24.79
C LYS A 120 6.18 -3.20 24.82
N ARG A 121 6.44 -4.00 25.86
CA ARG A 121 7.68 -4.79 25.97
C ARG A 121 7.73 -5.90 24.92
N ASP A 122 6.62 -6.58 24.72
CA ASP A 122 6.50 -7.61 23.68
C ASP A 122 6.68 -7.02 22.29
N LEU A 123 6.09 -5.85 22.03
CA LEU A 123 6.28 -5.12 20.78
C LEU A 123 7.75 -4.75 20.56
N LYS A 124 8.40 -4.18 21.58
CA LYS A 124 9.83 -3.84 21.53
C LYS A 124 10.68 -5.07 21.22
N LYS A 125 10.43 -6.20 21.89
CA LYS A 125 11.12 -7.46 21.62
C LYS A 125 10.89 -7.93 20.18
N ALA A 126 9.64 -7.91 19.72
CA ALA A 126 9.28 -8.33 18.37
C ALA A 126 9.93 -7.45 17.28
N ILE A 127 10.06 -6.14 17.50
CA ILE A 127 10.78 -5.23 16.60
C ILE A 127 12.26 -5.62 16.49
N MET A 128 12.91 -5.97 17.61
CA MET A 128 14.32 -6.37 17.62
C MET A 128 14.56 -7.70 16.88
N GLU A 129 13.58 -8.59 16.89
CA GLU A 129 13.61 -9.90 16.20
C GLU A 129 13.39 -9.80 14.69
N LEU A 130 12.93 -8.66 14.16
CA LEU A 130 12.70 -8.49 12.73
C LEU A 130 13.99 -8.54 11.90
N PRO A 131 13.93 -9.01 10.64
CA PRO A 131 15.05 -8.89 9.69
C PRO A 131 15.45 -7.42 9.48
N GLY A 132 16.71 -7.19 9.11
CA GLY A 132 17.31 -5.85 8.98
C GLY A 132 16.45 -4.85 8.19
N GLY A 133 16.06 -5.19 6.96
CA GLY A 133 15.27 -4.28 6.11
C GLY A 133 13.88 -3.94 6.69
N ASN A 134 13.30 -4.80 7.52
CA ASN A 134 12.05 -4.50 8.21
C ASN A 134 12.25 -3.55 9.40
N ARG A 135 13.41 -3.62 10.06
CA ARG A 135 13.78 -2.68 11.12
C ARG A 135 14.01 -1.28 10.56
N ASP A 136 14.61 -1.17 9.37
CA ASP A 136 14.77 0.12 8.69
C ASP A 136 13.40 0.75 8.37
N ARG A 137 12.41 -0.07 7.98
CA ARG A 137 11.04 0.41 7.77
C ARG A 137 10.37 0.85 9.08
N VAL A 138 10.64 0.19 10.21
CA VAL A 138 10.17 0.65 11.53
C VAL A 138 10.70 2.04 11.84
N ALA A 139 11.99 2.30 11.62
CA ALA A 139 12.56 3.63 11.81
C ALA A 139 11.86 4.69 10.94
N GLY A 140 11.57 4.35 9.67
CA GLY A 140 10.82 5.25 8.78
C GLY A 140 9.38 5.52 9.24
N ILE A 141 8.69 4.55 9.84
CA ILE A 141 7.34 4.77 10.42
C ILE A 141 7.42 5.73 11.61
N VAL A 142 8.41 5.56 12.48
CA VAL A 142 8.61 6.44 13.64
C VAL A 142 8.98 7.86 13.19
N GLU A 143 9.88 7.98 12.23
CA GLU A 143 10.29 9.27 11.66
C GLU A 143 9.10 10.03 11.06
N GLU A 144 8.29 9.35 10.24
CA GLU A 144 7.08 9.93 9.65
C GLU A 144 6.12 10.42 10.73
N HIS A 145 5.83 9.57 11.73
CA HIS A 145 4.91 9.91 12.82
C HIS A 145 5.41 11.10 13.65
N CYS A 146 6.72 11.17 13.91
CA CYS A 146 7.31 12.33 14.57
C CYS A 146 7.15 13.60 13.73
N ARG A 147 7.43 13.53 12.43
CA ARG A 147 7.30 14.65 11.50
C ARG A 147 5.88 15.19 11.44
N THR A 148 4.88 14.31 11.31
CA THR A 148 3.46 14.70 11.25
C THR A 148 2.94 15.20 12.60
N SER A 149 3.46 14.67 13.71
CA SER A 149 3.10 15.09 15.07
C SER A 149 3.87 16.33 15.57
N GLY A 150 4.79 16.88 14.77
CA GLY A 150 5.64 18.01 15.15
C GLY A 150 6.63 17.70 16.28
N LYS A 151 7.00 16.43 16.47
CA LYS A 151 7.96 15.95 17.47
C LYS A 151 9.32 15.71 16.81
N ASP A 152 10.39 15.92 17.55
CA ASP A 152 11.73 15.58 17.09
C ASP A 152 11.92 14.06 17.05
N PHE A 153 12.51 13.56 15.96
CA PHE A 153 12.89 12.16 15.83
C PHE A 153 14.20 11.89 16.57
N SER A 154 14.28 10.76 17.29
CA SER A 154 15.51 10.25 17.90
C SER A 154 15.48 8.73 17.91
N ASP A 155 16.62 8.08 17.65
CA ASP A 155 16.77 6.61 17.76
C ASP A 155 16.44 6.10 19.17
N GLU A 156 16.53 6.98 20.16
CA GLU A 156 16.19 6.73 21.55
C GLU A 156 14.67 6.47 21.77
N ILE A 157 13.82 6.87 20.82
CA ILE A 157 12.37 6.62 20.84
C ILE A 157 12.08 5.11 20.77
N ILE A 158 12.79 4.38 19.91
CA ILE A 158 12.65 2.92 19.79
C ILE A 158 13.20 2.24 21.04
N ALA A 159 14.29 2.76 21.59
CA ALA A 159 14.89 2.23 22.82
C ALA A 159 13.96 2.39 24.03
N ASN A 160 13.14 3.44 24.09
CA ASN A 160 12.23 3.74 25.20
C ASN A 160 10.74 3.50 24.88
N LEU A 161 10.45 2.59 23.95
CA LEU A 161 9.08 2.29 23.50
C LEU A 161 8.11 1.93 24.64
N ASP A 162 8.60 1.33 25.72
CA ASP A 162 7.84 0.94 26.91
C ASP A 162 7.41 2.13 27.79
N GLN A 163 8.10 3.27 27.65
CA GLN A 163 7.79 4.52 28.36
C GLN A 163 6.93 5.47 27.51
N LEU A 164 6.72 5.16 26.24
CA LEU A 164 6.02 6.03 25.30
C LEU A 164 4.51 6.07 25.59
N GLU A 165 3.91 7.26 25.62
CA GLU A 165 2.46 7.45 25.78
C GLU A 165 1.72 7.60 24.44
N ASP A 166 2.46 7.64 23.33
CA ASP A 166 1.89 7.79 21.99
C ASP A 166 1.25 6.48 21.53
N ASN A 167 -0.02 6.29 21.91
CA ASN A 167 -0.78 5.09 21.60
C ASN A 167 -0.90 4.86 20.08
N ILE A 168 -0.95 5.95 19.29
CA ILE A 168 -1.08 5.83 17.83
C ILE A 168 0.17 5.21 17.23
N MET A 169 1.34 5.74 17.58
CA MET A 169 2.61 5.17 17.13
C MET A 169 2.75 3.70 17.53
N LEU A 170 2.43 3.36 18.79
CA LEU A 170 2.57 2.00 19.32
C LEU A 170 1.75 0.98 18.53
N TRP A 171 0.49 1.29 18.25
CA TRP A 171 -0.37 0.39 17.47
C TRP A 171 0.01 0.33 16.00
N ARG A 172 0.46 1.43 15.38
CA ARG A 172 1.00 1.39 14.01
C ARG A 172 2.17 0.43 13.89
N LEU A 173 3.10 0.49 14.85
CA LEU A 173 4.23 -0.43 14.93
C LEU A 173 3.77 -1.87 15.15
N HIS A 174 2.80 -2.08 16.04
CA HIS A 174 2.23 -3.41 16.28
C HIS A 174 1.62 -4.03 15.01
N PHE A 175 0.80 -3.28 14.27
CA PHE A 175 0.22 -3.78 13.02
C PHE A 175 1.28 -4.06 11.95
N TYR A 176 2.30 -3.20 11.83
CA TYR A 176 3.42 -3.44 10.91
C TYR A 176 4.16 -4.75 11.26
N VAL A 177 4.54 -4.92 12.52
CA VAL A 177 5.23 -6.14 13.00
C VAL A 177 4.37 -7.37 12.75
N GLY A 178 3.06 -7.30 13.02
CA GLY A 178 2.12 -8.39 12.75
C GLY A 178 2.05 -8.74 11.26
N ALA A 179 1.99 -7.74 10.38
CA ALA A 179 2.00 -7.96 8.93
C ALA A 179 3.29 -8.64 8.44
N VAL A 180 4.44 -8.23 8.98
CA VAL A 180 5.73 -8.86 8.64
C VAL A 180 5.79 -10.31 9.09
N LYS A 181 5.35 -10.61 10.33
CA LYS A 181 5.32 -11.98 10.85
C LYS A 181 4.39 -12.87 10.01
N ASN A 182 3.19 -12.39 9.70
CA ASN A 182 2.25 -13.11 8.84
C ASN A 182 2.85 -13.38 7.44
N ALA A 183 3.56 -12.41 6.86
CA ALA A 183 4.21 -12.61 5.57
C ALA A 183 5.33 -13.67 5.62
N GLN A 184 6.07 -13.73 6.73
CA GLN A 184 7.10 -14.76 6.94
C GLN A 184 6.51 -16.16 7.12
N GLU A 185 5.42 -16.27 7.86
CA GLU A 185 4.68 -17.52 8.04
C GLU A 185 4.14 -18.05 6.71
N LEU A 186 3.59 -17.17 5.87
CA LEU A 186 3.08 -17.54 4.53
C LEU A 186 4.18 -17.93 3.55
N ALA A 187 5.42 -17.51 3.79
CA ALA A 187 6.57 -17.84 2.95
C ALA A 187 7.30 -19.12 3.37
N SER A 188 6.90 -19.74 4.50
CA SER A 188 7.50 -20.96 5.08
C SER A 188 6.75 -22.22 4.69
#